data_AF-A0A1G0XK80-F1
#
_entry.id   AF-A0A1G0XK80-F1
#
_cell.length_a   1.000
_cell.length_b   1.000
_cell.length_c   1.000
_cell.angle_alpha   90.00
_cell.angle_beta   90.00
_cell.angle_gamma   90.00
#
_symmetry.space_group_name_H-M   'P 1'
#
loop_
_entity.id
_entity.type
_entity.pdbx_description
1 polymer ?
#
loop_
_entity_poly.entity_id
_entity_poly.type
_entity_poly.pdbx_seq_one_letter_code
_entity_poly.pdbx_strand_id
1 'polypeptide(L)'
;MKQTLKLGILAATLTTGVAHAGLWGVTAHSRANCVGFNESVTWQAGASYTWRVESHHFPEGHPYPAHILNTGTVTTWRAWVGHITEAYSTRGDKWWVNGFHFFYPNGRERLDVMTSVGDCDIYDGWWD
;
A
#
# COMPACT_ATOMS: atom_id res chain seq x y z
N MET A 1 -36.42 -61.77 -9.74
CA MET A 1 -35.82 -60.88 -8.72
C MET A 1 -35.65 -59.50 -9.35
N LYS A 2 -36.30 -58.46 -8.82
CA LYS A 2 -36.19 -57.07 -9.32
C LYS A 2 -35.35 -56.28 -8.32
N GLN A 3 -34.18 -55.79 -8.74
CA GLN A 3 -33.30 -54.96 -7.91
C GLN A 3 -33.76 -53.49 -7.99
N THR A 4 -34.00 -52.88 -6.84
CA THR A 4 -34.33 -51.46 -6.69
C THR A 4 -33.06 -50.67 -6.42
N LEU A 5 -32.69 -49.77 -7.35
CA LEU A 5 -31.57 -48.85 -7.19
C LEU A 5 -32.01 -47.65 -6.33
N LYS A 6 -31.37 -47.42 -5.19
CA LYS A 6 -31.61 -46.23 -4.35
C LYS A 6 -30.64 -45.12 -4.76
N LEU A 7 -31.17 -44.02 -5.29
CA LEU A 7 -30.42 -42.82 -5.64
C LEU A 7 -30.21 -41.97 -4.37
N GLY A 8 -29.01 -42.02 -3.80
CA GLY A 8 -28.62 -41.15 -2.69
C GLY A 8 -28.25 -39.75 -3.22
N ILE A 9 -29.00 -38.73 -2.81
CA ILE A 9 -28.69 -37.33 -3.13
C ILE A 9 -27.54 -36.89 -2.21
N LEU A 10 -26.37 -36.64 -2.79
CA LEU A 10 -25.23 -36.04 -2.11
C LEU A 10 -25.47 -34.52 -2.02
N ALA A 11 -25.79 -34.01 -0.84
CA ALA A 11 -25.91 -32.57 -0.61
C ALA A 11 -24.51 -31.94 -0.56
N ALA A 12 -24.17 -31.17 -1.60
CA ALA A 12 -22.93 -30.40 -1.64
C ALA A 12 -23.07 -29.16 -0.74
N THR A 13 -22.36 -29.15 0.38
CA THR A 13 -22.23 -27.97 1.24
C THR A 13 -21.34 -26.94 0.53
N LEU A 14 -21.94 -25.89 -0.04
CA LEU A 14 -21.21 -24.72 -0.53
C LEU A 14 -20.58 -24.00 0.66
N THR A 15 -19.28 -24.14 0.83
CA THR A 15 -18.50 -23.26 1.71
C THR A 15 -18.34 -21.92 1.01
N THR A 16 -19.06 -20.90 1.48
CA THR A 16 -18.83 -19.52 1.05
C THR A 16 -17.48 -19.07 1.62
N GLY A 17 -16.42 -19.22 0.84
CA GLY A 17 -15.13 -18.61 1.14
C GLY A 17 -15.33 -17.11 1.32
N VAL A 18 -14.80 -16.55 2.40
CA VAL A 18 -14.83 -15.10 2.64
C VAL A 18 -13.91 -14.47 1.60
N ALA A 19 -14.49 -13.96 0.52
CA ALA A 19 -13.75 -13.15 -0.44
C ALA A 19 -13.34 -11.86 0.28
N HIS A 20 -12.06 -11.74 0.60
CA HIS A 20 -11.49 -10.46 1.02
C HIS A 20 -11.32 -9.64 -0.26
N ALA A 21 -12.33 -8.83 -0.60
CA ALA A 21 -12.18 -7.87 -1.68
C ALA A 21 -11.13 -6.84 -1.26
N GLY A 22 -9.92 -6.94 -1.82
CA GLY A 22 -8.97 -5.84 -1.83
C GLY A 22 -9.59 -4.62 -2.52
N LEU A 23 -9.01 -3.45 -2.31
CA LEU A 23 -9.50 -2.25 -2.99
C LEU A 23 -9.15 -2.34 -4.49
N TRP A 24 -10.15 -2.21 -5.35
CA TRP A 24 -9.94 -2.26 -6.80
C TRP A 24 -9.63 -0.85 -7.33
N GLY A 25 -8.49 -0.70 -8.01
CA GLY A 25 -8.08 0.57 -8.62
C GLY A 25 -7.35 1.54 -7.69
N VAL A 26 -6.91 1.08 -6.51
CA VAL A 26 -5.99 1.84 -5.66
C VAL A 26 -4.59 1.78 -6.25
N THR A 27 -3.94 2.93 -6.25
CA THR A 27 -2.54 3.06 -6.62
C THR A 27 -1.73 3.42 -5.38
N ALA A 28 -0.63 2.73 -5.15
CA ALA A 28 0.28 2.98 -4.04
C ALA A 28 1.72 2.94 -4.53
N HIS A 29 2.57 3.85 -4.06
CA HIS A 29 3.95 3.96 -4.53
C HIS A 29 4.85 4.67 -3.53
N SER A 30 6.16 4.44 -3.67
CA SER A 30 7.22 5.13 -2.93
C SER A 30 8.27 5.64 -3.90
N ARG A 31 8.98 6.71 -3.55
CA ARG A 31 10.18 7.15 -4.25
C ARG A 31 11.30 7.45 -3.28
N ALA A 32 12.52 7.18 -3.69
CA ALA A 32 13.73 7.55 -2.97
C ALA A 32 14.61 8.44 -3.86
N ASN A 33 15.47 9.26 -3.28
CA ASN A 33 16.55 9.94 -4.03
C ASN A 33 16.06 10.89 -5.15
N CYS A 34 14.79 11.31 -5.13
CA CYS A 34 14.22 12.17 -6.16
C CYS A 34 14.50 13.65 -5.87
N VAL A 35 15.75 14.11 -6.06
CA VAL A 35 16.14 15.53 -5.95
C VAL A 35 15.58 16.20 -4.69
N GLY A 36 15.95 15.64 -3.54
CA GLY A 36 15.52 16.10 -2.22
C GLY A 36 14.33 15.33 -1.65
N PHE A 37 13.60 14.53 -2.42
CA PHE A 37 12.38 13.87 -1.94
C PHE A 37 12.57 12.39 -1.64
N ASN A 38 12.13 11.97 -0.45
CA ASN A 38 11.86 10.59 -0.05
C ASN A 38 10.42 10.53 0.49
N GLU A 39 9.58 9.65 -0.04
CA GLU A 39 8.15 9.70 0.28
C GLU A 39 7.38 8.46 -0.17
N SER A 40 6.15 8.34 0.36
CA SER A 40 5.19 7.30 0.01
C SER A 40 3.78 7.89 -0.15
N VAL A 41 3.02 7.37 -1.10
CA VAL A 41 1.69 7.86 -1.46
C VAL A 41 0.73 6.74 -1.81
N THR A 42 -0.54 6.94 -1.48
CA THR A 42 -1.67 6.14 -1.96
C THR A 42 -2.74 7.06 -2.53
N TRP A 43 -3.37 6.67 -3.63
CA TRP A 43 -4.55 7.35 -4.14
C TRP A 43 -5.51 6.42 -4.87
N GLN A 44 -6.75 6.89 -5.01
CA GLN A 44 -7.72 6.30 -5.90
C GLN A 44 -8.49 7.40 -6.62
N ALA A 45 -8.37 7.42 -7.96
CA ALA A 45 -9.10 8.37 -8.77
C ALA A 45 -10.62 8.14 -8.65
N GLY A 46 -11.37 9.21 -8.40
CA GLY A 46 -12.84 9.18 -8.35
C GLY A 46 -13.46 8.63 -7.07
N ALA A 47 -12.67 8.27 -6.05
CA ALA A 47 -13.20 7.80 -4.78
C ALA A 47 -12.30 8.16 -3.58
N SER A 48 -12.92 8.57 -2.48
CA SER A 48 -12.23 8.82 -1.21
C SER A 48 -12.39 7.64 -0.26
N TYR A 49 -11.31 7.25 0.39
CA TYR A 49 -11.33 6.27 1.47
C TYR A 49 -10.62 6.83 2.69
N THR A 50 -10.81 6.14 3.80
CA THR A 50 -10.02 6.37 5.01
C THR A 50 -8.71 5.62 4.86
N TRP A 51 -7.61 6.36 4.82
CA TRP A 51 -6.25 5.89 4.62
C TRP A 51 -5.38 6.21 5.83
N ARG A 52 -4.25 5.50 5.92
CA ARG A 52 -3.06 5.93 6.64
C ARG A 52 -1.85 5.48 5.83
N VAL A 53 -0.91 6.39 5.57
CA VAL A 53 0.34 6.04 4.87
C VAL A 53 1.49 6.25 5.82
N GLU A 54 2.39 5.28 5.90
CA GLU A 54 3.71 5.44 6.51
C GLU A 54 4.81 5.41 5.46
N SER A 55 5.81 6.28 5.62
CA SER A 55 7.02 6.28 4.81
C SER A 55 8.23 6.14 5.74
N HIS A 56 8.97 5.04 5.57
CA HIS A 56 10.14 4.70 6.37
C HIS A 56 11.39 4.92 5.52
N HIS A 57 12.27 5.85 5.93
CA HIS A 57 13.44 6.25 5.14
C HIS A 57 14.73 5.71 5.76
N PHE A 58 15.49 4.97 4.98
CA PHE A 58 16.72 4.31 5.39
C PHE A 58 17.89 4.90 4.60
N PRO A 59 18.84 5.60 5.25
CA PRO A 59 20.08 5.97 4.59
C PRO A 59 20.90 4.72 4.23
N GLU A 60 21.69 4.77 3.16
CA GLU A 60 22.56 3.66 2.73
C GLU A 60 23.44 3.17 3.90
N GLY A 61 23.42 1.86 4.14
CA GLY A 61 24.20 1.22 5.21
C GLY A 61 23.54 1.22 6.60
N HIS A 62 22.34 1.77 6.74
CA HIS A 62 21.61 1.74 8.02
C HIS A 62 20.58 0.61 8.08
N PRO A 63 20.58 -0.22 9.15
CA PRO A 63 19.61 -1.31 9.31
C PRO A 63 18.23 -0.86 9.82
N TYR A 64 18.10 0.41 10.23
CA TYR A 64 16.87 0.99 10.79
C TYR A 64 16.54 2.30 10.09
N PRO A 65 15.25 2.68 10.01
CA PRO A 65 14.88 3.93 9.39
C PRO A 65 15.38 5.11 10.23
N ALA A 66 15.97 6.11 9.58
CA ALA A 66 16.30 7.37 10.22
C ALA A 66 15.02 8.17 10.51
N HIS A 67 14.01 8.04 9.64
CA HIS A 67 12.73 8.72 9.75
C HIS A 67 11.57 7.77 9.46
N ILE A 68 10.54 7.85 10.29
CA ILE A 68 9.24 7.22 10.07
C ILE A 68 8.22 8.34 10.08
N LEU A 69 7.54 8.52 8.95
CA LEU A 69 6.56 9.59 8.76
C LEU A 69 5.19 8.97 8.57
N ASN A 70 4.15 9.63 9.07
CA ASN A 70 2.78 9.13 9.00
C ASN A 70 1.80 10.27 8.71
N THR A 71 0.81 10.03 7.84
CA THR A 71 -0.26 10.99 7.52
C THR A 71 -1.26 11.23 8.68
N GLY A 72 -1.27 10.34 9.67
CA GLY A 72 -2.44 10.05 10.49
C GLY A 72 -3.53 9.32 9.67
N THR A 73 -4.65 9.02 10.32
CA THR A 73 -5.84 8.50 9.65
C THR A 73 -6.58 9.65 8.97
N VAL A 74 -6.69 9.62 7.64
CA VAL A 74 -7.29 10.70 6.84
C VAL A 74 -8.28 10.14 5.81
N THR A 75 -9.43 10.80 5.65
CA THR A 75 -10.39 10.47 4.57
C THR A 75 -10.17 11.40 3.38
N THR A 76 -9.65 10.87 2.29
CA THR A 76 -9.25 11.64 1.10
C THR A 76 -9.18 10.70 -0.11
N TRP A 77 -9.14 11.25 -1.32
CA TRP A 77 -8.86 10.46 -2.52
C TRP A 77 -7.36 10.18 -2.68
N ARG A 78 -6.49 10.94 -2.01
CA ARG A 78 -5.02 10.83 -2.04
C ARG A 78 -4.41 11.14 -0.68
N ALA A 79 -3.58 10.23 -0.16
CA ALA A 79 -2.83 10.36 1.08
C ALA A 79 -1.33 10.23 0.80
N TRP A 80 -0.53 11.19 1.26
CA TRP A 80 0.89 11.31 0.96
C TRP A 80 1.66 11.69 2.22
N VAL A 81 2.82 11.07 2.44
CA VAL A 81 3.76 11.51 3.46
C VAL A 81 5.20 11.33 2.99
N GLY A 82 6.02 12.31 3.32
CA GLY A 82 7.40 12.34 2.88
C GLY A 82 8.22 13.41 3.55
N HIS A 83 9.52 13.31 3.37
CA HIS A 83 10.47 14.35 3.70
C HIS A 83 10.94 14.98 2.41
N ILE A 84 10.64 16.27 2.33
CA ILE A 84 11.26 17.17 1.39
C ILE A 84 12.63 17.54 1.99
N THR A 85 13.66 17.57 1.17
CA THR A 85 15.06 17.93 1.49
C THR A 85 16.01 16.87 2.07
N GLU A 86 15.73 15.57 1.92
CA GLU A 86 16.61 14.48 2.40
C GLU A 86 17.47 13.81 1.34
N ALA A 87 17.03 13.86 0.08
CA ALA A 87 17.54 12.97 -0.94
C ALA A 87 18.30 13.73 -2.05
N TYR A 88 19.33 14.49 -1.69
CA TYR A 88 20.08 15.29 -2.66
C TYR A 88 21.26 14.50 -3.23
N SER A 89 21.10 14.06 -4.48
CA SER A 89 22.17 13.39 -5.23
C SER A 89 23.44 14.24 -5.34
N THR A 90 23.32 15.58 -5.33
CA THR A 90 24.47 16.51 -5.29
C THR A 90 25.31 16.41 -4.01
N ARG A 91 24.76 15.85 -2.93
CA ARG A 91 25.46 15.54 -1.69
C ARG A 91 25.93 14.08 -1.59
N GLY A 92 25.61 13.26 -2.60
CA GLY A 92 25.83 11.82 -2.57
C GLY A 92 24.84 11.07 -1.66
N ASP A 93 23.74 11.72 -1.27
CA ASP A 93 22.70 11.11 -0.44
C ASP A 93 22.10 9.90 -1.17
N LYS A 94 22.01 8.77 -0.47
CA LYS A 94 21.39 7.55 -0.97
C LYS A 94 20.48 6.97 0.09
N TRP A 95 19.26 6.73 -0.33
CA TRP A 95 18.18 6.30 0.52
C TRP A 95 17.46 5.11 -0.07
N TRP A 96 16.89 4.34 0.83
CA TRP A 96 15.90 3.31 0.56
C TRP A 96 14.61 3.72 1.28
N VAL A 97 13.47 3.62 0.60
CA VAL A 97 12.16 4.02 1.15
C VAL A 97 11.23 2.81 1.13
N ASN A 98 10.64 2.53 2.30
CA ASN A 98 9.56 1.57 2.44
C ASN A 98 8.25 2.29 2.78
N GLY A 99 7.27 2.17 1.90
CA GLY A 99 5.91 2.68 2.09
C GLY A 99 4.99 1.61 2.65
N PHE A 100 4.22 1.93 3.67
CA PHE A 100 3.15 1.08 4.20
C PHE A 100 1.82 1.79 4.02
N HIS A 101 0.94 1.19 3.24
CA HIS A 101 -0.32 1.82 2.82
C HIS A 101 -1.47 1.08 3.48
N PHE A 102 -2.16 1.76 4.40
CA PHE A 102 -3.25 1.20 5.18
C PHE A 102 -4.58 1.79 4.74
N PHE A 103 -5.62 0.97 4.80
CA PHE A 103 -7.02 1.37 4.62
C PHE A 103 -7.88 0.85 5.78
N TYR A 104 -9.06 1.45 5.97
CA TYR A 104 -9.92 1.16 7.12
C TYR A 104 -11.29 0.59 6.72
N PRO A 105 -11.36 -0.64 6.19
CA PRO A 105 -12.64 -1.25 5.85
C PRO A 105 -13.43 -1.51 7.14
N ASN A 106 -14.67 -1.02 7.17
CA ASN A 106 -15.54 -1.12 8.35
C ASN A 106 -14.89 -0.55 9.64
N GLY A 107 -14.09 0.51 9.49
CA GLY A 107 -13.43 1.20 10.62
C GLY A 107 -12.27 0.43 11.26
N ARG A 108 -11.79 -0.66 10.64
CA ARG A 108 -10.65 -1.43 11.15
C ARG A 108 -9.45 -1.26 10.23
N GLU A 109 -8.30 -0.93 10.80
CA GLU A 109 -7.07 -0.81 10.02
C GLU A 109 -6.67 -2.14 9.36
N ARG A 110 -6.29 -2.06 8.09
CA ARG A 110 -5.72 -3.15 7.31
C ARG A 110 -4.57 -2.60 6.48
N LEU A 111 -3.44 -3.31 6.48
CA LEU A 111 -2.40 -3.09 5.50
C LEU A 111 -2.94 -3.52 4.13
N ASP A 112 -2.96 -2.61 3.16
CA ASP A 112 -3.32 -2.88 1.77
C ASP A 112 -2.10 -3.43 1.04
N VAL A 113 -1.04 -2.61 0.96
CA VAL A 113 0.17 -2.92 0.21
C VAL A 113 1.39 -2.25 0.83
N MET A 114 2.55 -2.85 0.56
CA MET A 114 3.86 -2.27 0.87
C MET A 114 4.61 -1.99 -0.43
N THR A 115 5.30 -0.86 -0.46
CA THR A 115 6.14 -0.42 -1.58
C THR A 115 7.57 -0.25 -1.10
N SER A 116 8.55 -0.53 -1.96
CA SER A 116 9.96 -0.55 -1.58
C SER A 116 10.83 -0.14 -2.76
N VAL A 117 11.65 0.90 -2.59
CA VAL A 117 12.39 1.52 -3.68
C VAL A 117 13.72 2.09 -3.18
N GLY A 118 14.77 1.98 -4.00
CA GLY A 118 16.10 2.51 -3.73
C GLY A 118 16.55 3.61 -4.70
N ASP A 119 15.72 3.94 -5.67
CA ASP A 119 15.99 4.89 -6.75
C ASP A 119 14.83 5.89 -6.91
N CYS A 120 15.08 6.87 -7.78
CA CYS A 120 14.06 7.84 -8.11
C CYS A 120 13.14 7.27 -9.17
N ASP A 121 11.99 6.77 -8.72
CA ASP A 121 10.93 6.27 -9.59
C ASP A 121 9.71 7.22 -9.54
N ILE A 122 9.67 8.15 -10.50
CA ILE A 122 8.53 9.08 -10.70
C ILE A 122 7.71 8.55 -11.88
N TYR A 123 6.42 8.32 -11.66
CA TYR A 123 5.49 7.94 -12.71
C TYR A 123 4.30 8.91 -12.80
N ASP A 124 3.57 8.81 -13.91
CA ASP A 124 2.42 9.66 -14.23
C ASP A 124 1.32 9.54 -13.16
N GLY A 125 0.80 10.67 -12.69
CA GLY A 125 -0.15 10.75 -11.57
C GLY A 125 0.47 11.09 -10.21
N TRP A 126 1.80 11.28 -10.13
CA TRP A 126 2.44 11.72 -8.88
C TRP A 126 2.00 13.11 -8.39
N TRP A 127 1.60 14.00 -9.30
CA TRP A 127 1.30 15.39 -8.96
C TRP A 127 -0.13 15.82 -9.32
N ASP A 128 -0.87 14.93 -9.99
CA ASP A 128 -2.26 15.14 -10.40
C ASP A 128 -3.24 14.84 -9.28
#